data_AF-A0A9X8E220-F1
#
_entry.id   AF-A0A9X8E220-F1
#
_cell.length_a   1.000
_cell.length_b   1.000
_cell.length_c   1.000
_cell.angle_alpha   90.00
_cell.angle_beta   90.00
_cell.angle_gamma   90.00
#
_symmetry.space_group_name_H-M   'P 1'
#
loop_
_entity.id
_entity.type
_entity.pdbx_description
1 polymer ?
#
loop_
_entity_poly.entity_id
_entity_poly.type
_entity_poly.pdbx_seq_one_letter_code
_entity_poly.pdbx_strand_id
1 'polypeptide(L)'
;MEDPTLPAALGATRAVFFSCSLPVNFAEVLHRQFHSTCRVNATQEDLMTSYPNGFRECWGDYREEEDLEVASQQLYKHQKSLPKLPVPSLTDTCALYLQTVRPLTTDAEFVATKAAVQAFLKGPLGPVLQKRLEARAASRPNSSYLAEWWNTLGYLHVRD
;
A
#
# COMPACT_ATOMS: atom_id res chain seq x y z
N MET A 1 -12.75 -35.87 -32.10
CA MET A 1 -12.05 -35.36 -33.29
C MET A 1 -10.95 -34.47 -32.73
N GLU A 2 -9.77 -35.07 -32.66
CA GLU A 2 -8.59 -34.68 -31.90
C GLU A 2 -8.09 -33.27 -32.28
N ASP A 3 -7.59 -32.53 -31.28
CA ASP A 3 -6.59 -31.47 -31.45
C ASP A 3 -5.21 -32.17 -31.51
N PRO A 4 -4.21 -31.73 -32.33
CA PRO A 4 -3.22 -30.80 -31.76
C PRO A 4 -2.43 -29.92 -32.77
N THR A 5 -1.91 -28.80 -32.23
CA THR A 5 -0.53 -28.25 -32.43
C THR A 5 -0.09 -27.49 -33.71
N LEU A 6 0.56 -26.36 -33.41
CA LEU A 6 1.49 -25.51 -34.18
C LEU A 6 2.32 -26.19 -35.29
N PRO A 7 2.87 -25.36 -36.21
CA PRO A 7 4.34 -25.29 -36.21
C PRO A 7 4.90 -23.86 -36.25
N ALA A 8 6.01 -23.71 -35.53
CA ALA A 8 7.03 -22.71 -35.78
C ALA A 8 7.75 -23.01 -37.09
N ALA A 9 8.08 -21.98 -37.87
CA ALA A 9 9.10 -22.08 -38.92
C ALA A 9 9.88 -20.76 -39.02
N LEU A 10 11.11 -20.79 -38.48
CA LEU A 10 12.22 -19.97 -38.97
C LEU A 10 12.43 -20.26 -40.46
N GLY A 11 12.71 -19.23 -41.24
CA GLY A 11 13.04 -19.39 -42.65
C GLY A 11 13.52 -18.10 -43.28
N ALA A 12 14.70 -17.64 -42.87
CA ALA A 12 15.44 -16.60 -43.55
C ALA A 12 15.69 -17.01 -45.01
N THR A 13 15.36 -16.16 -46.00
CA THR A 13 16.25 -15.95 -47.15
C THR A 13 15.84 -14.77 -48.04
N ARG A 14 16.89 -14.04 -48.47
CA ARG A 14 17.02 -13.22 -49.69
C ARG A 14 16.43 -11.82 -49.65
N ALA A 15 17.22 -10.94 -49.02
CA ALA A 15 17.34 -9.56 -49.47
C ALA A 15 17.74 -9.54 -50.95
N VAL A 16 16.85 -9.02 -51.79
CA VAL A 16 17.18 -8.60 -53.14
C VAL A 16 18.01 -7.32 -53.00
N PHE A 17 19.29 -7.41 -53.38
CA PHE A 17 20.17 -6.24 -53.52
C PHE A 17 19.64 -5.38 -54.68
N PHE A 18 18.78 -4.43 -54.34
CA PHE A 18 18.55 -3.28 -55.21
C PHE A 18 19.66 -2.28 -54.93
N SER A 19 20.63 -2.23 -55.84
CA SER A 19 21.63 -1.17 -55.92
C SER A 19 20.89 0.15 -56.12
N CYS A 20 20.73 0.91 -55.06
CA CYS A 20 20.32 2.30 -55.14
C CYS A 20 21.20 3.10 -54.18
N SER A 21 22.20 3.75 -54.76
CA SER A 21 22.95 4.84 -54.15
C SER A 21 22.00 5.83 -53.49
N LEU A 22 22.17 6.09 -52.19
CA LEU A 22 21.78 7.32 -51.45
C LEU A 22 22.10 7.15 -49.95
N PRO A 23 22.23 8.24 -49.17
CA PRO A 23 23.49 8.84 -48.77
C PRO A 23 23.80 8.64 -47.27
N VAL A 24 24.92 9.21 -46.83
CA VAL A 24 25.41 9.27 -45.44
C VAL A 24 24.39 9.97 -44.53
N ASN A 25 23.33 9.28 -44.09
CA ASN A 25 22.44 9.76 -43.02
C ASN A 25 21.61 8.63 -42.36
N PHE A 26 22.06 7.37 -42.45
CA PHE A 26 21.37 6.27 -41.78
C PHE A 26 21.63 6.21 -40.26
N ALA A 27 22.70 6.87 -39.78
CA ALA A 27 22.98 7.00 -38.35
C ALA A 27 22.05 8.02 -37.65
N GLU A 28 21.51 9.01 -38.37
CA GLU A 28 20.57 9.99 -37.78
C GLU A 28 19.17 9.42 -37.57
N VAL A 29 18.74 8.44 -38.38
CA VAL A 29 17.37 7.90 -38.30
C VAL A 29 17.20 7.01 -37.06
N LEU A 30 18.19 6.17 -36.74
CA LEU A 30 18.14 5.33 -35.53
C LEU A 30 18.38 6.14 -34.24
N HIS A 31 19.16 7.23 -34.28
CA HIS A 31 19.33 8.12 -33.13
C HIS A 31 18.06 8.96 -32.86
N ARG A 32 17.27 9.31 -33.90
CA ARG A 32 15.99 10.02 -33.74
C ARG A 32 14.86 9.13 -33.23
N GLN A 33 14.88 7.82 -33.47
CA GLN A 33 13.84 6.93 -32.96
C GLN A 33 13.99 6.58 -31.47
N PHE A 34 15.22 6.55 -30.96
CA PHE A 34 15.45 6.27 -29.53
C PHE A 34 15.19 7.48 -28.61
N HIS A 35 15.31 8.71 -29.12
CA HIS A 35 14.99 9.93 -28.36
C HIS A 35 13.50 10.33 -28.43
N SER A 36 12.69 9.72 -29.30
CA SER A 36 11.27 10.07 -29.47
C SER A 36 10.38 9.40 -28.43
N THR A 37 10.74 8.21 -27.93
CA THR A 37 9.89 7.44 -27.00
C THR A 37 10.10 7.77 -25.52
N CYS A 38 11.15 8.52 -25.15
CA CYS A 38 11.46 8.84 -23.76
C CYS A 38 11.72 10.33 -23.55
N ARG A 39 10.91 11.21 -24.15
CA ARG A 39 10.93 12.64 -23.82
C ARG A 39 9.72 12.98 -22.95
N VAL A 40 9.81 12.73 -21.66
CA VAL A 40 8.93 13.36 -20.68
C VAL A 40 9.44 14.79 -20.50
N ASN A 41 9.00 15.70 -21.37
CA ASN A 41 9.14 17.14 -21.12
C ASN A 41 8.04 17.54 -20.14
N ALA A 42 8.16 17.14 -18.87
CA ALA A 42 7.40 17.78 -17.82
C ALA A 42 8.29 18.88 -17.25
N THR A 43 7.91 20.14 -17.47
CA THR A 43 8.53 21.22 -16.71
C THR A 43 8.17 21.05 -15.23
N GLN A 44 8.99 21.55 -14.30
CA GLN A 44 8.69 21.46 -12.88
C GLN A 44 7.35 22.14 -12.52
N GLU A 45 6.93 23.13 -13.32
CA GLU A 45 5.59 23.72 -13.28
C GLU A 45 4.48 22.74 -13.70
N ASP A 46 4.69 21.91 -14.73
CA ASP A 46 3.72 20.87 -15.14
C ASP A 46 3.55 19.78 -14.08
N LEU A 47 4.62 19.44 -13.34
CA LEU A 47 4.54 18.48 -12.23
C LEU A 47 3.75 19.03 -11.04
N MET A 48 3.91 20.33 -10.72
CA MET A 48 3.19 20.99 -9.62
C MET A 48 1.74 21.39 -9.97
N THR A 49 1.43 21.62 -11.25
CA THR A 49 0.05 21.86 -11.73
C THR A 49 -0.74 20.59 -12.04
N SER A 50 -0.10 19.41 -12.00
CA SER A 50 -0.78 18.13 -12.24
C SER A 50 -1.63 17.62 -11.07
N TYR A 51 -1.45 18.17 -9.86
CA TYR A 51 -2.28 17.79 -8.71
C TYR A 51 -3.64 18.48 -8.85
N PRO A 52 -4.75 17.71 -8.94
CA PRO A 52 -6.07 18.27 -9.24
C PRO A 52 -6.54 19.33 -8.23
N ASN A 53 -5.91 19.41 -7.05
CA ASN A 53 -6.25 20.31 -5.95
C ASN A 53 -5.08 21.21 -5.46
N GLY A 54 -3.97 21.30 -6.20
CA GLY A 54 -2.77 22.03 -5.77
C GLY A 54 -1.96 21.31 -4.67
N PHE A 55 -0.99 22.01 -4.06
CA PHE A 55 -0.19 21.45 -2.95
C PHE A 55 -1.08 21.26 -1.71
N ARG A 56 -1.08 20.04 -1.18
CA ARG A 56 -1.80 19.66 0.04
C ARG A 56 -0.85 18.85 0.92
N GLU A 57 -0.78 19.20 2.20
CA GLU A 57 -0.04 18.40 3.17
C GLU A 57 -0.73 17.05 3.36
N CYS A 58 0.03 15.95 3.21
CA CYS A 58 -0.45 14.62 3.55
C CYS A 58 -0.47 14.48 5.07
N TRP A 59 -1.64 14.21 5.64
CA TRP A 59 -1.80 14.01 7.09
C TRP A 59 -1.48 12.58 7.53
N GLY A 60 -1.05 11.74 6.60
CA GLY A 60 -0.68 10.34 6.85
C GLY A 60 -1.86 9.39 6.95
N ASP A 61 -3.08 9.85 6.65
CA ASP A 61 -4.27 9.01 6.47
C ASP A 61 -4.50 8.73 4.97
N TYR A 62 -3.67 7.84 4.42
CA TYR A 62 -3.56 7.61 2.98
C TYR A 62 -4.87 7.25 2.26
N ARG A 63 -5.87 6.70 2.95
CA ARG A 63 -7.14 6.34 2.31
C ARG A 63 -8.22 7.42 2.42
N GLU A 64 -8.10 8.39 3.32
CA GLU A 64 -8.88 9.62 3.24
C GLU A 64 -8.36 10.56 2.14
N GLU A 65 -7.10 10.37 1.72
CA GLU A 65 -6.39 11.12 0.68
C GLU A 65 -6.31 10.33 -0.64
N GLU A 66 -7.35 9.53 -0.94
CA GLU A 66 -7.43 8.73 -2.17
C GLU A 66 -7.35 9.60 -3.44
N ASP A 67 -7.69 10.90 -3.36
CA ASP A 67 -7.57 11.84 -4.45
C ASP A 67 -6.12 12.09 -4.90
N LEU A 68 -5.14 11.77 -4.05
CA LEU A 68 -3.71 11.79 -4.40
C LEU A 68 -3.31 10.57 -5.25
N GLU A 69 -4.13 9.51 -5.25
CA GLU A 69 -3.89 8.28 -6.00
C GLU A 69 -4.56 8.34 -7.36
N VAL A 70 -3.77 8.33 -8.44
CA VAL A 70 -4.32 8.30 -9.81
C VAL A 70 -4.88 6.90 -10.08
N ALA A 71 -6.21 6.74 -9.92
CA ALA A 71 -6.89 5.45 -10.00
C ALA A 71 -6.72 4.69 -11.33
N SER A 72 -6.34 5.38 -12.42
CA SER A 72 -6.03 4.76 -13.72
C SER A 72 -4.65 4.10 -13.76
N GLN A 73 -3.77 4.39 -12.81
CA GLN A 73 -2.45 3.78 -12.73
C GLN A 73 -2.52 2.38 -12.12
N GLN A 74 -1.74 1.46 -12.70
CA GLN A 74 -1.65 0.07 -12.25
C GLN A 74 -1.19 -0.06 -10.78
N LEU A 75 -0.45 0.93 -10.26
CA LEU A 75 0.06 0.96 -8.89
C LEU A 75 -1.06 0.94 -7.82
N TYR A 76 -2.15 1.69 -8.04
CA TYR A 76 -3.22 1.88 -7.06
C TYR A 76 -4.47 1.02 -7.32
N LYS A 77 -4.45 0.22 -8.39
CA LYS A 77 -5.61 -0.56 -8.88
C LYS A 77 -6.32 -1.37 -7.79
N HIS A 78 -5.58 -1.89 -6.81
CA HIS A 78 -6.12 -2.75 -5.77
C HIS A 78 -6.43 -2.03 -4.45
N GLN A 79 -6.04 -0.76 -4.29
CA GLN A 79 -6.16 -0.04 -3.03
C GLN A 79 -7.62 0.02 -2.53
N LYS A 80 -8.57 0.29 -3.45
CA LYS A 80 -10.00 0.32 -3.15
C LYS A 80 -10.57 -1.03 -2.71
N SER A 81 -9.97 -2.13 -3.18
CA SER A 81 -10.43 -3.50 -2.90
C SER A 81 -9.87 -4.09 -1.60
N LEU A 82 -8.93 -3.41 -0.94
CA LEU A 82 -8.33 -3.94 0.27
C LEU A 82 -9.34 -4.01 1.42
N PRO A 83 -9.38 -5.13 2.16
CA PRO A 83 -10.23 -5.27 3.33
C PRO A 83 -9.80 -4.30 4.44
N LYS A 84 -10.78 -3.94 5.29
CA LYS A 84 -10.53 -3.09 6.46
C LYS A 84 -9.84 -3.89 7.55
N LEU A 85 -9.04 -3.23 8.37
CA LEU A 85 -8.43 -3.83 9.54
C LEU A 85 -9.52 -4.12 10.59
N PRO A 86 -9.78 -5.40 10.94
CA PRO A 86 -10.78 -5.74 11.94
C PRO A 86 -10.30 -5.38 13.35
N VAL A 87 -11.23 -5.03 14.22
CA VAL A 87 -10.97 -4.89 15.66
C VAL A 87 -11.13 -6.28 16.30
N PRO A 88 -10.08 -6.86 16.91
CA PRO A 88 -10.19 -8.15 17.58
C PRO A 88 -11.09 -8.05 18.81
N SER A 89 -11.67 -9.18 19.22
CA SER A 89 -12.47 -9.21 20.45
C SER A 89 -11.59 -8.95 21.67
N LEU A 90 -12.20 -8.32 22.70
CA LEU A 90 -11.51 -8.04 23.95
C LEU A 90 -11.00 -9.33 24.62
N THR A 91 -11.82 -10.38 24.61
CA THR A 91 -11.49 -11.67 25.21
C THR A 91 -10.30 -12.34 24.52
N ASP A 92 -10.29 -12.36 23.18
CA ASP A 92 -9.21 -12.99 22.42
C ASP A 92 -7.89 -12.24 22.62
N THR A 93 -7.96 -10.90 22.63
CA THR A 93 -6.79 -10.05 22.87
C THR A 93 -6.21 -10.28 24.26
N CYS A 94 -7.06 -10.33 25.29
CA CYS A 94 -6.64 -10.62 26.65
C CYS A 94 -6.07 -12.04 26.81
N ALA A 95 -6.62 -13.03 26.10
CA ALA A 95 -6.11 -14.39 26.12
C ALA A 95 -4.72 -14.48 25.48
N LEU A 96 -4.53 -13.86 24.31
CA LEU A 96 -3.23 -13.80 23.64
C LEU A 96 -2.20 -13.04 24.48
N TYR A 97 -2.59 -11.92 25.11
CA TYR A 97 -1.71 -11.17 26.02
C TYR A 97 -1.19 -12.03 27.19
N LEU A 98 -2.04 -12.86 27.80
CA LEU A 98 -1.59 -13.75 28.86
C LEU A 98 -0.61 -14.83 28.34
N GLN A 99 -0.79 -15.31 27.10
CA GLN A 99 0.15 -16.26 26.49
C GLN A 99 1.51 -15.61 26.23
N THR A 100 1.54 -14.35 25.76
CA THR A 100 2.80 -13.65 25.44
C THR A 100 3.56 -13.19 26.68
N VAL A 101 2.86 -12.84 27.76
CA VAL A 101 3.49 -12.40 29.02
C VAL A 101 4.01 -13.58 29.86
N ARG A 102 3.42 -14.78 29.70
CA ARG A 102 3.82 -15.96 30.48
C ARG A 102 5.33 -16.25 30.48
N PRO A 103 6.05 -16.28 29.36
CA PRO A 103 7.49 -16.55 29.36
C PRO A 103 8.35 -15.39 29.90
N LEU A 104 7.78 -14.19 30.06
CA LEU A 104 8.50 -12.99 30.50
C LEU A 104 8.37 -12.72 32.01
N THR A 105 7.55 -13.50 32.70
CA THR A 105 7.15 -13.24 34.09
C THR A 105 7.37 -14.45 35.00
N THR A 106 7.68 -14.18 36.26
CA THR A 106 7.67 -15.20 37.32
C THR A 106 6.24 -15.65 37.62
N ASP A 107 6.08 -16.78 38.32
CA ASP A 107 4.75 -17.31 38.66
C ASP A 107 3.92 -16.34 39.51
N ALA A 108 4.55 -15.63 40.45
CA ALA A 108 3.88 -14.65 41.29
C ALA A 108 3.38 -13.44 40.47
N GLU A 109 4.22 -12.90 39.57
CA GLU A 109 3.87 -11.79 38.68
C GLU A 109 2.78 -12.20 37.67
N PHE A 110 2.85 -13.43 37.17
CA PHE A 110 1.84 -13.96 36.25
C PHE A 110 0.47 -14.08 36.92
N VAL A 111 0.42 -14.54 38.17
CA VAL A 111 -0.84 -14.60 38.95
C VAL A 111 -1.43 -13.20 39.14
N ALA A 112 -0.62 -12.21 39.49
CA ALA A 112 -1.06 -10.81 39.62
C ALA A 112 -1.57 -10.26 38.28
N THR A 113 -0.84 -10.51 37.19
CA THR A 113 -1.22 -10.10 35.82
C THR A 113 -2.54 -10.72 35.40
N LYS A 114 -2.72 -12.02 35.64
CA LYS A 114 -3.97 -12.74 35.34
C LYS A 114 -5.15 -12.15 36.10
N ALA A 115 -4.97 -11.80 37.38
CA ALA A 115 -6.00 -11.14 38.17
C ALA A 115 -6.36 -9.76 37.60
N ALA A 116 -5.37 -8.96 37.20
CA ALA A 116 -5.59 -7.65 36.58
C ALA A 116 -6.35 -7.75 35.25
N VAL A 117 -5.98 -8.71 34.38
CA VAL A 117 -6.68 -8.97 33.11
C VAL A 117 -8.13 -9.39 33.35
N GLN A 118 -8.38 -10.25 34.34
CA GLN A 118 -9.75 -10.65 34.70
C GLN A 118 -10.57 -9.47 35.24
N ALA A 119 -9.97 -8.60 36.05
CA ALA A 119 -10.61 -7.39 36.53
C ALA A 119 -10.91 -6.42 35.38
N PHE A 120 -10.03 -6.32 34.38
CA PHE A 120 -10.25 -5.50 33.18
C PHE A 120 -11.40 -6.04 32.31
N LEU A 121 -11.49 -7.36 32.12
CA LEU A 121 -12.55 -8.02 31.37
C LEU A 121 -13.93 -7.90 32.03
N LYS A 122 -14.00 -8.13 33.36
CA LYS A 122 -15.26 -8.12 34.12
C LYS A 122 -15.66 -6.72 34.59
N GLY A 123 -14.69 -5.82 34.69
CA GLY A 123 -14.91 -4.44 35.11
C GLY A 123 -15.62 -3.61 34.04
N PRO A 124 -16.11 -2.41 34.38
CA PRO A 124 -16.82 -1.56 33.45
C PRO A 124 -15.91 -0.95 32.38
N LEU A 125 -14.61 -0.80 32.66
CA LEU A 125 -13.69 -0.05 31.81
C LEU A 125 -13.36 -0.77 30.50
N GLY A 126 -13.03 -2.06 30.53
CA GLY A 126 -12.63 -2.82 29.35
C GLY A 126 -13.69 -2.80 28.24
N PRO A 127 -14.95 -3.19 28.52
CA PRO A 127 -16.04 -3.14 27.54
C PRO A 127 -16.34 -1.73 27.03
N VAL A 128 -16.22 -0.69 27.88
CA VAL A 128 -16.42 0.70 27.46
C VAL A 128 -15.33 1.14 26.48
N LEU A 129 -14.08 0.81 26.75
CA LEU A 129 -12.96 1.12 25.85
C LEU A 129 -13.07 0.35 24.53
N GLN A 130 -13.43 -0.93 24.58
CA GLN A 130 -13.68 -1.74 23.38
C GLN A 130 -14.78 -1.13 22.51
N LYS A 131 -15.91 -0.72 23.09
CA LYS A 131 -16.99 -0.04 22.35
C LYS A 131 -16.55 1.27 21.71
N ARG A 132 -15.70 2.05 22.40
CA ARG A 132 -15.14 3.29 21.84
C ARG A 132 -14.19 2.99 20.67
N LEU A 133 -13.41 1.91 20.76
CA LEU A 133 -12.53 1.47 19.69
C LEU A 133 -13.33 1.02 18.45
N GLU A 134 -14.37 0.22 18.66
CA GLU A 134 -15.29 -0.22 17.58
C GLU A 134 -16.03 0.95 16.94
N ALA A 135 -16.51 1.91 17.75
CA ALA A 135 -17.13 3.12 17.24
C ALA A 135 -16.16 3.96 16.39
N ARG A 136 -14.89 4.07 16.82
CA ARG A 136 -13.84 4.74 16.04
C ARG A 136 -13.54 4.01 14.72
N ALA A 137 -13.50 2.67 14.75
CA ALA A 137 -13.33 1.89 13.53
C ALA A 137 -14.51 2.06 12.57
N ALA A 138 -15.73 2.13 13.09
CA ALA A 138 -16.92 2.39 12.30
C ALA A 138 -16.95 3.82 11.70
N SER A 139 -16.46 4.83 12.42
CA SER A 139 -16.43 6.22 11.94
C SER A 139 -15.40 6.47 10.84
N ARG A 140 -14.47 5.53 10.60
CA ARG A 140 -13.42 5.61 9.57
C ARG A 140 -13.66 4.55 8.49
N PRO A 141 -14.69 4.70 7.64
CA PRO A 141 -15.07 3.66 6.70
C PRO A 141 -14.00 3.43 5.62
N ASN A 142 -13.24 4.46 5.28
CA ASN A 142 -12.25 4.38 4.22
C ASN A 142 -10.85 4.15 4.78
N SER A 143 -10.60 4.15 6.09
CA SER A 143 -9.23 4.05 6.64
C SER A 143 -9.09 2.99 7.73
N SER A 144 -7.87 2.76 8.19
CA SER A 144 -7.57 1.96 9.36
C SER A 144 -7.77 2.78 10.63
N TYR A 145 -8.48 2.24 11.62
CA TYR A 145 -8.68 2.89 12.92
C TYR A 145 -7.38 3.17 13.68
N LEU A 146 -6.29 2.46 13.31
CA LEU A 146 -4.99 2.47 13.97
C LEU A 146 -3.97 3.39 13.31
N ALA A 147 -4.10 3.69 12.00
CA ALA A 147 -3.04 4.33 11.22
C ALA A 147 -2.58 5.68 11.82
N GLU A 148 -3.52 6.58 12.10
CA GLU A 148 -3.25 7.87 12.74
C GLU A 148 -2.54 7.69 14.09
N TRP A 149 -3.06 6.82 14.97
CA TRP A 149 -2.46 6.59 16.28
C TRP A 149 -1.06 6.01 16.19
N TRP A 150 -0.83 5.09 15.26
CA TRP A 150 0.48 4.49 15.06
C TRP A 150 1.50 5.53 14.61
N ASN A 151 1.16 6.33 13.61
CA ASN A 151 2.02 7.40 13.11
C ASN A 151 2.31 8.45 14.19
N THR A 152 1.26 8.92 14.86
CA THR A 152 1.38 9.98 15.86
C THR A 152 2.10 9.50 17.12
N LEU A 153 1.60 8.45 17.77
CA LEU A 153 2.12 8.01 19.07
C LEU A 153 3.41 7.21 18.95
N GLY A 154 3.58 6.44 17.86
CA GLY A 154 4.75 5.59 17.66
C GLY A 154 5.97 6.34 17.12
N TYR A 155 5.77 7.43 16.37
CA TYR A 155 6.87 8.13 15.71
C TYR A 155 6.84 9.64 15.94
N LEU A 156 5.73 10.32 15.62
CA LEU A 156 5.73 11.79 15.54
C LEU A 156 5.74 12.47 16.92
N HIS A 157 5.24 11.83 17.97
CA HIS A 157 5.26 12.36 19.33
C HIS A 157 6.52 12.01 20.12
N VAL A 158 7.25 10.96 19.73
CA VAL A 158 8.47 10.53 20.42
C VAL A 158 9.53 11.65 20.33
N ARG A 159 10.29 11.88 21.41
CA ARG A 159 11.29 12.96 21.55
C ARG A 159 12.68 12.46 21.95
N ASP A 160 12.87 11.14 21.82
CA ASP A 160 14.11 10.45 22.16
C ASP A 160 15.32 10.93 21.34
#